data_AF-A0A9E1WTN8-F1
#
_entry.id   AF-A0A9E1WTN8-F1
#
_cell.length_a   1.000
_cell.length_b   1.000
_cell.length_c   1.000
_cell.angle_alpha   90.00
_cell.angle_beta   90.00
_cell.angle_gamma   90.00
#
_symmetry.space_group_name_H-M   'P 1'
#
loop_
_entity.id
_entity.type
_entity.pdbx_description
1 polymer ?
#
loop_
_entity_poly.entity_id
_entity_poly.type
_entity_poly.pdbx_seq_one_letter_code
_entity_poly.pdbx_strand_id
1 'polypeptide(L)' 'QPDGRVHATWSDETSSFTPGRLDLMLYSPLSLEVARSFVLDTSDLDSDTLIAQELLGEDTALLSDHLPLVADFQVLK' A
#
# COMPACT_ATOMS: atom_id res chain seq x y z
N GLN A 1 4.92 -2.87 2.21
CA GLN A 1 4.18 -3.60 1.16
C GLN A 1 3.96 -5.02 1.63
N PRO A 2 3.14 -5.87 0.95
CA PRO A 2 2.85 -7.23 1.40
C PRO A 2 4.11 -8.09 1.58
N ASP A 3 5.18 -7.81 0.81
CA ASP A 3 6.46 -8.51 0.91
C ASP A 3 7.31 -8.17 2.16
N GLY A 4 6.93 -7.11 2.89
CA GLY A 4 7.60 -6.62 4.09
C GLY A 4 9.00 -6.04 3.88
N ARG A 5 9.48 -5.85 2.64
CA ARG A 5 10.86 -5.36 2.39
C ARG A 5 10.97 -3.86 2.42
N VAL A 6 9.92 -3.18 1.95
CA VAL A 6 9.88 -1.73 1.78
C VAL A 6 8.53 -1.15 2.23
N HIS A 7 8.55 0.13 2.60
CA HIS A 7 7.38 0.93 2.93
C HIS A 7 7.31 2.17 2.03
N ALA A 8 7.74 2.04 0.78
CA ALA A 8 7.63 3.10 -0.20
C ALA A 8 6.21 3.13 -0.76
N THR A 9 5.69 4.34 -1.02
CA THR A 9 4.45 4.54 -1.78
C THR A 9 4.77 5.03 -3.18
N TRP A 10 6.02 5.36 -3.46
CA TRP A 10 6.50 5.74 -4.78
C TRP A 10 7.91 5.20 -5.00
N SER A 11 8.16 4.68 -6.20
CA SER A 11 9.47 4.21 -6.64
C SER A 11 9.56 4.27 -8.16
N ASP A 12 10.62 4.86 -8.68
CA ASP A 12 10.93 4.88 -10.11
C ASP A 12 12.45 4.68 -10.28
N GLU A 13 12.83 3.52 -10.83
CA GLU A 13 14.23 3.14 -11.06
C GLU A 13 14.93 4.04 -12.10
N THR A 14 14.16 4.79 -12.89
CA THR A 14 14.69 5.76 -13.87
C THR A 14 14.88 7.15 -13.29
N SER A 15 14.33 7.40 -12.10
CA SER A 15 14.38 8.70 -11.44
C SER A 15 15.70 8.91 -10.69
N SER A 16 16.09 10.18 -10.53
CA SER A 16 17.19 10.57 -9.65
C SER A 16 16.79 10.64 -8.17
N PHE A 17 15.49 10.56 -7.88
CA PHE A 17 14.97 10.51 -6.52
C PHE A 17 14.88 9.06 -6.03
N THR A 18 15.33 8.83 -4.79
CA THR A 18 15.20 7.52 -4.15
C THR A 18 13.73 7.17 -3.89
N PRO A 19 13.35 5.88 -3.95
CA PRO A 19 12.03 5.42 -3.49
C PRO A 19 11.68 5.98 -2.11
N GLY A 20 10.41 6.38 -1.93
CA GLY A 20 10.00 7.15 -0.76
C GLY A 20 8.61 6.77 -0.25
N ARG A 21 8.41 6.96 1.07
CA ARG A 21 7.08 7.01 1.68
C ARG A 21 6.56 8.44 1.57
N LEU A 22 5.82 8.71 0.51
CA LEU A 22 5.37 10.07 0.17
C LEU A 22 3.89 10.30 0.52
N ASP A 23 3.14 9.23 0.76
CA ASP A 23 1.71 9.26 1.03
C ASP A 23 1.41 8.95 2.50
N LEU A 24 0.54 9.77 3.11
CA LEU A 24 0.23 9.75 4.54
C LEU A 24 -1.26 9.91 4.78
N MET A 25 -1.81 9.11 5.69
CA MET A 25 -3.11 9.36 6.32
C MET A 25 -2.88 9.80 7.77
N LEU A 26 -3.30 11.03 8.08
CA LEU A 26 -3.25 11.56 9.44
C LEU A 26 -4.57 11.24 10.15
N TYR A 27 -4.51 10.74 11.38
CA TYR A 27 -5.69 10.41 12.19
C TYR A 27 -5.48 10.80 13.65
N SER A 28 -6.58 10.93 14.40
CA SER A 28 -6.54 11.20 15.84
C SER A 28 -6.59 9.89 16.63
N PRO A 29 -5.58 9.57 17.46
CA PRO A 29 -5.59 8.38 18.30
C PRO A 29 -6.58 8.49 19.47
N LEU A 30 -7.21 9.66 19.67
CA LEU A 30 -8.26 9.85 20.69
C LEU A 30 -9.63 9.36 20.22
N SER A 31 -9.83 9.20 18.91
CA SER A 31 -11.13 8.83 18.32
C SER A 31 -11.06 7.62 17.40
N LEU A 32 -9.86 7.25 16.94
CA LEU A 32 -9.66 6.15 16.01
C LEU A 32 -8.48 5.27 16.44
N GLU A 33 -8.62 3.98 16.23
CA GLU A 33 -7.54 2.99 16.30
C GLU A 33 -7.33 2.36 14.92
N VAL A 34 -6.07 2.18 14.51
CA VAL A 34 -5.73 1.50 13.25
C VAL A 34 -5.72 0.00 13.49
N ALA A 35 -6.67 -0.73 12.88
CA ALA A 35 -6.73 -2.18 12.97
C ALA A 35 -5.73 -2.86 12.03
N ARG A 36 -5.59 -2.35 10.80
CA ARG A 36 -4.61 -2.78 9.80
C ARG A 36 -4.19 -1.60 8.95
N SER A 37 -2.94 -1.62 8.47
CA SER A 37 -2.50 -0.73 7.40
C SER A 37 -1.41 -1.37 6.57
N PHE A 38 -1.44 -1.12 5.27
CA PHE A 38 -0.44 -1.61 4.33
C PHE A 38 -0.39 -0.70 3.09
N VAL A 39 0.75 -0.73 2.41
CA VAL A 39 0.85 -0.22 1.04
C VAL A 39 0.57 -1.41 0.13
N LEU A 40 -0.41 -1.30 -0.77
CA LEU A 40 -0.76 -2.36 -1.70
C LEU A 40 0.15 -2.29 -2.92
N ASP A 41 0.88 -3.36 -3.17
CA ASP A 41 1.61 -3.61 -4.40
C ASP A 41 1.14 -4.97 -4.91
N THR A 42 0.44 -5.00 -6.05
CA THR A 42 -0.08 -6.27 -6.57
C THR A 42 1.04 -7.16 -7.11
N SER A 43 2.22 -6.60 -7.39
CA SER A 43 3.37 -7.38 -7.85
C SER A 43 4.01 -8.22 -6.72
N ASP A 44 3.73 -7.87 -5.47
CA ASP A 44 4.19 -8.58 -4.27
C ASP A 44 3.27 -9.75 -3.88
N LEU A 45 2.06 -9.83 -4.45
CA LEU A 45 1.09 -10.85 -4.09
C LEU A 45 1.44 -12.20 -4.75
N ASP A 46 1.29 -13.28 -3.99
CA ASP A 46 1.39 -14.62 -4.55
C ASP A 46 0.21 -14.93 -5.50
N SER A 47 0.41 -15.91 -6.38
CA SER A 47 -0.59 -16.26 -7.40
C SER A 47 -1.93 -16.72 -6.82
N ASP A 48 -1.94 -17.39 -5.66
CA ASP A 48 -3.19 -17.85 -5.04
C ASP A 48 -4.00 -16.64 -4.52
N THR A 49 -3.32 -15.65 -3.94
CA THR A 49 -3.93 -14.39 -3.50
C THR A 49 -4.47 -13.59 -4.67
N LEU A 50 -3.71 -13.43 -5.76
CA LEU A 50 -4.16 -12.73 -6.97
C LEU A 50 -5.44 -13.36 -7.55
N ILE A 51 -5.45 -14.69 -7.69
CA ILE A 51 -6.61 -15.43 -8.19
C ILE A 51 -7.81 -15.26 -7.24
N ALA A 52 -7.60 -15.41 -5.93
CA ALA A 52 -8.67 -15.32 -4.94
C ALA A 52 -9.30 -13.93 -4.85
N GLN A 53 -8.57 -12.87 -5.19
CA GLN A 53 -9.04 -11.48 -5.15
C GLN A 53 -9.42 -10.93 -6.53
N GLU A 54 -9.35 -11.73 -7.61
CA GLU A 54 -9.61 -11.31 -8.99
C GLU A 54 -8.70 -10.13 -9.43
N LEU A 55 -7.43 -10.16 -9.02
CA LEU A 55 -6.42 -9.14 -9.34
C LEU A 55 -5.37 -9.68 -10.31
N LEU A 56 -4.74 -8.78 -11.06
CA LEU A 56 -3.52 -9.01 -11.83
C LEU A 56 -2.31 -8.42 -11.10
N GLY A 57 -1.12 -8.98 -11.32
CA GLY A 57 0.10 -8.53 -10.64
C GLY A 57 0.47 -7.09 -10.99
N GLU A 58 0.10 -6.63 -12.18
CA GLU A 58 0.37 -5.30 -12.70
C GLU A 58 -0.69 -4.25 -12.37
N ASP A 59 -1.78 -4.61 -11.70
CA ASP A 59 -2.93 -3.71 -11.50
C ASP A 59 -2.55 -2.39 -10.83
N THR A 60 -1.75 -2.42 -9.76
CA THR A 60 -1.33 -1.17 -9.08
C THR A 60 -0.47 -0.29 -9.98
N ALA A 61 0.45 -0.88 -10.75
CA ALA A 61 1.36 -0.15 -11.64
C ALA A 61 0.68 0.40 -12.90
N LEU A 62 -0.41 -0.24 -13.36
CA LEU A 62 -1.19 0.25 -14.50
C LEU A 62 -2.04 1.48 -14.15
N LEU A 63 -2.46 1.61 -12.90
CA LEU A 63 -3.41 2.63 -12.46
C LEU A 63 -2.74 3.91 -11.93
N SER A 64 -1.54 3.82 -11.37
CA SER A 64 -0.79 4.96 -10.84
C SER A 64 0.71 4.66 -10.73
N ASP A 65 1.53 5.72 -10.76
CA ASP A 65 2.94 5.71 -10.38
C ASP A 65 3.17 5.68 -8.86
N HIS A 66 2.11 5.89 -8.07
CA HIS A 66 2.10 5.69 -6.62
C HIS A 66 1.32 4.43 -6.24
N LEU A 67 1.80 3.73 -5.22
CA LEU A 67 1.12 2.59 -4.62
C LEU A 67 0.05 3.04 -3.61
N PRO A 68 -1.14 2.42 -3.61
CA PRO A 68 -2.19 2.76 -2.65
C PRO A 68 -1.78 2.49 -1.20
N LEU A 69 -1.97 3.47 -0.31
CA LEU A 69 -1.95 3.28 1.14
C LEU A 69 -3.36 2.91 1.61
N VAL A 70 -3.52 1.73 2.23
CA VAL A 70 -4.80 1.22 2.73
C VAL A 70 -4.74 1.15 4.26
N ALA A 71 -5.82 1.56 4.94
CA ALA A 71 -5.94 1.46 6.38
C ALA A 71 -7.38 1.15 6.81
N ASP A 72 -7.52 0.18 7.71
CA ASP A 72 -8.77 -0.13 8.41
C ASP A 72 -8.77 0.60 9.77
N PHE A 73 -9.82 1.37 10.05
CA PHE A 73 -9.96 2.08 11.32
C PHE A 73 -11.15 1.59 12.14
N GLN A 74 -10.97 1.50 13.46
CA GLN A 74 -12.03 1.35 14.43
C GLN A 74 -12.29 2.68 15.15
N VAL A 75 -13.56 3.06 15.31
CA VAL A 75 -13.95 4.22 16.11
C VAL A 75 -13.93 3.87 17.59
N LEU A 76 -13.19 4.66 18.37
CA LEU A 76 -13.12 4.53 19.82
C LEU A 76 -14.39 5.13 20.45
N LYS A 77 -14.90 4.46 21.49
CA LYS A 77 -16.06 4.92 22.26
C LYS A 77 -15.65 5.71 23.49
#